data_AF-A0A963TIC8-F1
#
_entry.id   AF-A0A963TIC8-F1
#
_cell.length_a   1.000
_cell.length_b   1.000
_cell.length_c   1.000
_cell.angle_alpha   90.00
_cell.angle_beta   90.00
_cell.angle_gamma   90.00
#
_symmetry.space_group_name_H-M   'P 1'
#
loop_
_entity.id
_entity.type
_entity.pdbx_description
1 polymer ?
#
loop_
_entity_poly.entity_id
_entity_poly.type
_entity_poly.pdbx_seq_one_letter_code
_entity_poly.pdbx_strand_id
1 'polypeptide(L)'
;PIPTDPAMPLFTPDDLMAGNLPEGGRVVLYDDDHFYMGSVLAELLVSRGCTVDFVTPAVKVAEWTDNTLEQGTIMRRLLEIGVEMHLSKAPEAIAAREVVLGCTWTGRQSAVAADAVVLVTSRIPDDALFRSVRALDWQGAGIRSLKLIGDAEAPGPIAWATYAGRRWAEELDTPDRGDELSFRREIAELLPHDPITP
;
A
#
# COMPACT_ATOMS: atom_id res chain seq x y z
N PRO A 1 14.34 -6.76 7.39
CA PRO A 1 13.88 -7.74 6.38
C PRO A 1 13.38 -9.00 7.07
N ILE A 2 12.21 -9.53 6.67
CA ILE A 2 11.72 -10.82 7.17
C ILE A 2 12.72 -11.89 6.70
N PRO A 3 13.31 -12.70 7.60
CA PRO A 3 14.12 -13.84 7.21
C PRO A 3 13.31 -14.80 6.33
N THR A 4 13.81 -15.09 5.13
CA THR A 4 13.09 -15.90 4.15
C THR A 4 13.96 -16.99 3.58
N ASP A 5 13.45 -18.22 3.62
CA ASP A 5 14.04 -19.39 2.97
C ASP A 5 13.85 -19.28 1.44
N PRO A 6 14.93 -19.42 0.64
CA PRO A 6 14.85 -19.29 -0.81
C PRO A 6 14.01 -20.38 -1.49
N ALA A 7 13.67 -21.47 -0.80
CA ALA A 7 12.80 -22.52 -1.33
C ALA A 7 11.31 -22.13 -1.34
N MET A 8 10.89 -21.13 -0.56
CA MET A 8 9.50 -20.67 -0.55
C MET A 8 9.19 -19.84 -1.81
N PRO A 9 8.19 -20.20 -2.63
CA PRO A 9 7.71 -19.34 -3.70
C PRO A 9 7.11 -18.04 -3.16
N LEU A 10 7.65 -16.91 -3.60
CA LEU A 10 7.16 -15.57 -3.27
C LEU A 10 6.53 -14.92 -4.49
N PHE A 11 5.42 -14.22 -4.27
CA PHE A 11 4.71 -13.47 -5.29
C PHE A 11 4.39 -12.06 -4.80
N THR A 12 4.28 -11.14 -5.74
CA THR A 12 3.82 -9.77 -5.53
C THR A 12 2.45 -9.56 -6.21
N PRO A 13 1.75 -8.45 -5.92
CA PRO A 13 0.59 -8.05 -6.71
C PRO A 13 0.86 -8.04 -8.22
N ASP A 14 2.04 -7.58 -8.64
CA ASP A 14 2.41 -7.48 -10.06
C ASP A 14 2.53 -8.86 -10.72
N ASP A 15 3.09 -9.85 -10.02
CA ASP A 15 3.16 -11.23 -10.51
C ASP A 15 1.76 -11.80 -10.77
N LEU A 16 0.85 -11.63 -9.79
CA LEU A 16 -0.53 -12.11 -9.90
C LEU A 16 -1.28 -11.41 -11.04
N MET A 17 -1.12 -10.10 -11.18
CA MET A 17 -1.72 -9.32 -12.28
C MET A 17 -1.16 -9.70 -13.65
N ALA A 18 0.11 -10.11 -13.71
CA ALA A 18 0.76 -10.62 -14.92
C ALA A 18 0.35 -12.06 -15.27
N GLY A 19 -0.42 -12.74 -14.42
CA GLY A 19 -0.84 -14.13 -14.60
C GLY A 19 0.15 -15.17 -14.06
N ASN A 20 1.19 -14.73 -13.34
CA ASN A 20 2.12 -15.59 -12.62
C ASN A 20 1.62 -15.79 -11.18
N LEU A 21 0.71 -16.73 -10.96
CA LEU A 21 0.12 -16.99 -9.65
C LEU A 21 0.16 -18.49 -9.29
N PRO A 22 0.10 -18.82 -7.99
CA PRO A 22 -0.09 -20.20 -7.56
C PRO A 22 -1.38 -20.80 -8.13
N GLU A 23 -1.31 -22.04 -8.60
CA GLU A 23 -2.48 -22.82 -9.02
C GLU A 23 -2.80 -23.88 -7.95
N GLY A 24 -3.64 -23.50 -6.98
CA GLY A 24 -4.00 -24.34 -5.83
C GLY A 24 -2.98 -24.28 -4.68
N GLY A 25 -3.08 -25.24 -3.77
CA GLY A 25 -2.26 -25.28 -2.55
C GLY A 25 -2.69 -24.26 -1.49
N ARG A 26 -1.89 -24.14 -0.43
CA ARG A 26 -2.11 -23.21 0.67
C ARG A 26 -1.24 -21.96 0.52
N VAL A 27 -1.87 -20.81 0.36
CA VAL A 27 -1.21 -19.53 0.12
C VAL A 27 -1.39 -18.62 1.32
N VAL A 28 -0.28 -18.15 1.89
CA VAL A 28 -0.30 -17.08 2.88
C VAL A 28 -0.23 -15.75 2.15
N LEU A 29 -1.25 -14.91 2.31
CA LEU A 29 -1.23 -13.52 1.83
C LEU A 29 -0.91 -12.62 3.02
N TYR A 30 0.20 -11.90 2.96
CA TYR A 30 0.57 -10.91 3.96
C TYR A 30 0.21 -9.50 3.47
N ASP A 31 -0.74 -8.86 4.16
CA ASP A 31 -1.20 -7.50 3.88
C ASP A 31 -0.71 -6.50 4.94
N ASP A 32 0.27 -5.70 4.52
CA ASP A 32 0.82 -4.54 5.21
C ASP A 32 0.56 -3.23 4.41
N ASP A 33 -0.29 -3.29 3.38
CA ASP A 33 -0.80 -2.13 2.63
C ASP A 33 -2.08 -1.57 3.26
N HIS A 34 -2.91 -2.46 3.82
CA HIS A 34 -4.13 -2.18 4.59
C HIS A 34 -5.28 -1.54 3.82
N PHE A 35 -5.15 -1.32 2.51
CA PHE A 35 -6.25 -0.84 1.69
C PHE A 35 -6.93 -1.99 0.96
N TYR A 36 -7.15 -1.88 -0.36
CA TYR A 36 -7.93 -2.88 -1.10
C TYR A 36 -7.08 -4.05 -1.61
N MET A 37 -5.78 -3.85 -1.84
CA MET A 37 -4.97 -4.75 -2.66
C MET A 37 -4.94 -6.18 -2.10
N GLY A 38 -4.69 -6.33 -0.80
CA GLY A 38 -4.69 -7.64 -0.15
C GLY A 38 -6.02 -8.36 -0.30
N SER A 39 -7.14 -7.66 -0.08
CA SER A 39 -8.48 -8.25 -0.13
C SER A 39 -8.88 -8.72 -1.53
N VAL A 40 -8.56 -7.94 -2.57
CA VAL A 40 -8.87 -8.31 -3.97
C VAL A 40 -8.04 -9.52 -4.40
N LEU A 41 -6.76 -9.56 -4.02
CA LEU A 41 -5.88 -10.68 -4.36
C LEU A 41 -6.24 -11.96 -3.60
N ALA A 42 -6.71 -11.86 -2.35
CA ALA A 42 -7.22 -13.01 -1.61
C ALA A 42 -8.42 -13.65 -2.32
N GLU A 43 -9.38 -12.85 -2.79
CA GLU A 43 -10.52 -13.36 -3.56
C GLU A 43 -10.09 -13.95 -4.91
N LEU A 44 -9.13 -13.32 -5.61
CA LEU A 44 -8.54 -13.88 -6.82
C LEU A 44 -7.92 -15.27 -6.56
N LEU A 45 -7.11 -15.42 -5.51
CA LEU A 45 -6.47 -16.69 -5.17
C LEU A 45 -7.50 -17.78 -4.85
N VAL A 46 -8.55 -17.47 -4.08
CA VAL A 46 -9.65 -18.42 -3.82
C VAL A 46 -10.34 -18.83 -5.12
N SER A 47 -10.60 -17.89 -6.04
CA SER A 47 -11.19 -18.19 -7.35
C SER A 47 -10.32 -19.11 -8.23
N ARG A 48 -9.04 -19.24 -7.89
CA ARG A 48 -8.04 -20.09 -8.57
C ARG A 48 -7.80 -21.41 -7.85
N GLY A 49 -8.62 -21.72 -6.84
CA GLY A 49 -8.58 -23.00 -6.12
C GLY A 49 -7.57 -23.05 -4.98
N CYS A 50 -6.99 -21.91 -4.58
CA CYS A 50 -6.08 -21.84 -3.44
C CYS A 50 -6.85 -21.79 -2.12
N THR A 51 -6.30 -22.44 -1.09
CA THR A 51 -6.67 -22.17 0.31
C THR A 51 -5.88 -20.96 0.78
N VAL A 52 -6.55 -19.90 1.26
CA VAL A 52 -5.90 -18.64 1.61
C VAL A 52 -5.90 -18.40 3.12
N ASP A 53 -4.72 -18.13 3.67
CA ASP A 53 -4.54 -17.56 5.00
C ASP A 53 -4.17 -16.08 4.84
N PHE A 54 -5.09 -15.18 5.22
CA PHE A 54 -4.90 -13.74 5.19
C PHE A 54 -4.27 -13.28 6.49
N VAL A 55 -3.04 -12.76 6.42
CA VAL A 55 -2.26 -12.29 7.55
C VAL A 55 -2.13 -10.78 7.47
N THR A 56 -2.42 -10.08 8.55
CA THR A 56 -2.20 -8.62 8.63
C THR A 56 -1.91 -8.18 10.08
N PRO A 57 -1.01 -7.20 10.28
CA PRO A 57 -0.78 -6.65 11.62
C PRO A 57 -1.97 -5.81 12.12
N ALA A 58 -2.86 -5.38 11.23
CA ALA A 58 -4.07 -4.66 11.58
C ALA A 58 -5.06 -5.55 12.36
N VAL A 59 -6.02 -4.92 13.05
CA VAL A 59 -7.07 -5.64 13.82
C VAL A 59 -8.21 -6.13 12.93
N LYS A 60 -8.16 -5.83 11.63
CA LYS A 60 -9.14 -6.23 10.61
C LYS A 60 -8.52 -6.16 9.22
N VAL A 61 -9.05 -6.94 8.29
CA VAL A 61 -8.67 -6.88 6.87
C VAL A 61 -9.11 -5.56 6.24
N ALA A 62 -8.32 -5.05 5.29
CA ALA A 62 -8.61 -3.85 4.53
C ALA A 62 -8.97 -2.64 5.41
N GLU A 63 -8.23 -2.40 6.50
CA GLU A 63 -8.57 -1.43 7.54
C GLU A 63 -8.88 -0.03 7.00
N TRP A 64 -8.15 0.44 5.98
CA TRP A 64 -8.37 1.77 5.42
C TRP A 64 -9.72 1.94 4.72
N THR A 65 -10.36 0.83 4.33
CA THR A 65 -11.67 0.81 3.66
C THR A 65 -12.84 1.13 4.60
N ASP A 66 -12.60 1.36 5.89
CA ASP A 66 -13.56 2.05 6.76
C ASP A 66 -13.94 3.41 6.17
N ASN A 67 -12.96 4.13 5.63
CA ASN A 67 -13.14 5.46 5.06
C ASN A 67 -13.91 5.44 3.74
N THR A 68 -14.01 4.27 3.10
CA THR A 68 -14.79 4.05 1.88
C THR A 68 -16.10 3.30 2.16
N LEU A 69 -16.37 2.95 3.42
CA LEU A 69 -17.55 2.20 3.88
C LEU A 69 -17.61 0.75 3.34
N GLU A 70 -16.49 0.19 2.88
CA GLU A 70 -16.45 -1.15 2.25
C GLU A 70 -16.00 -2.25 3.23
N GLN A 71 -15.32 -1.88 4.32
CA GLN A 71 -14.65 -2.82 5.24
C GLN A 71 -15.54 -3.98 5.70
N GLY A 72 -16.75 -3.67 6.18
CA GLY A 72 -17.69 -4.70 6.65
C GLY A 72 -18.16 -5.65 5.54
N THR A 73 -18.32 -5.14 4.31
CA THR A 73 -18.68 -5.95 3.14
C THR A 73 -17.52 -6.85 2.71
N ILE A 74 -16.29 -6.31 2.70
CA ILE A 74 -15.07 -7.05 2.37
C ILE A 74 -14.84 -8.17 3.38
N MET A 75 -14.86 -7.87 4.68
CA MET A 75 -14.66 -8.88 5.73
C MET A 75 -15.69 -10.01 5.62
N ARG A 76 -16.98 -9.68 5.44
CA ARG A 76 -18.02 -10.69 5.24
C ARG A 76 -17.74 -11.56 4.01
N ARG A 77 -17.41 -10.94 2.88
CA ARG A 77 -17.13 -11.65 1.62
C ARG A 77 -15.97 -12.64 1.79
N LEU A 78 -14.85 -12.21 2.38
CA LEU A 78 -13.68 -13.06 2.55
C LEU A 78 -13.97 -14.25 3.49
N LEU A 79 -14.73 -14.03 4.57
CA LEU A 79 -15.17 -15.12 5.45
C LEU A 79 -16.12 -16.10 4.74
N GLU A 80 -17.07 -15.60 3.94
CA GLU A 80 -18.04 -16.43 3.21
C GLU A 80 -17.38 -17.31 2.14
N ILE A 81 -16.27 -16.86 1.54
CA ILE A 81 -15.50 -17.65 0.57
C ILE A 81 -14.41 -18.53 1.22
N GLY A 82 -14.35 -18.56 2.56
CA GLY A 82 -13.48 -19.47 3.31
C GLY A 82 -12.03 -19.03 3.49
N VAL A 83 -11.75 -17.72 3.42
CA VAL A 83 -10.42 -17.19 3.77
C VAL A 83 -10.21 -17.28 5.28
N GLU A 84 -9.09 -17.84 5.71
CA GLU A 84 -8.69 -17.92 7.11
C GLU A 84 -8.01 -16.62 7.56
N MET A 85 -8.43 -16.09 8.72
CA MET A 85 -8.01 -14.75 9.17
C MET A 85 -6.96 -14.81 10.29
N HIS A 86 -5.83 -14.15 10.06
CA HIS A 86 -4.72 -14.01 11.00
C HIS A 86 -4.46 -12.53 11.29
N LEU A 87 -5.39 -11.94 12.05
CA LEU A 87 -5.38 -10.52 12.43
C LEU A 87 -4.42 -10.27 13.60
N SER A 88 -3.90 -9.05 13.71
CA SER A 88 -2.90 -8.66 14.73
C SER A 88 -1.68 -9.59 14.74
N LYS A 89 -1.24 -10.01 13.55
CA LYS A 89 -0.09 -10.88 13.34
C LYS A 89 0.73 -10.41 12.14
N ALA A 90 2.05 -10.57 12.23
CA ALA A 90 2.97 -10.33 11.12
C ALA A 90 3.95 -11.50 10.98
N PRO A 91 4.48 -11.77 9.77
CA PRO A 91 5.55 -12.74 9.58
C PRO A 91 6.83 -12.33 10.32
N GLU A 92 7.31 -13.22 11.18
CA GLU A 92 8.63 -13.15 11.83
C GLU A 92 9.67 -13.90 11.00
N ALA A 93 9.26 -14.95 10.27
CA ALA A 93 10.09 -15.68 9.33
C ALA A 93 9.21 -16.40 8.29
N ILE A 94 9.75 -16.57 7.07
CA ILE A 94 9.16 -17.38 6.01
C ILE A 94 10.10 -18.57 5.79
N ALA A 95 9.72 -19.74 6.30
CA ALA A 95 10.48 -20.98 6.13
C ALA A 95 10.09 -21.68 4.82
N ALA A 96 10.77 -22.78 4.47
CA ALA A 96 10.54 -23.49 3.20
C ALA A 96 9.10 -24.02 2.99
N ARG A 97 8.32 -24.22 4.05
CA ARG A 97 6.97 -24.82 4.00
C ARG A 97 5.96 -24.21 4.99
N GLU A 98 6.33 -23.13 5.66
CA GLU A 98 5.49 -22.47 6.65
C GLU A 98 5.90 -21.02 6.84
N VAL A 99 4.98 -20.22 7.37
CA VAL A 99 5.24 -18.85 7.82
C VAL A 99 5.09 -18.82 9.34
N VAL A 100 6.14 -18.35 10.02
CA VAL A 100 6.11 -18.08 11.46
C VAL A 100 5.50 -16.70 11.66
N LEU A 101 4.37 -16.64 12.35
CA LEU A 101 3.63 -15.43 12.66
C LEU A 101 3.89 -15.01 14.11
N GLY A 102 4.27 -13.75 14.31
CA GLY A 102 4.32 -13.10 15.62
C GLY A 102 3.04 -12.31 15.89
N CYS A 103 2.45 -12.47 17.06
CA CYS A 103 1.38 -11.60 17.54
C CYS A 103 1.92 -10.18 17.79
N THR A 104 1.38 -9.16 17.11
CA THR A 104 1.87 -7.77 17.19
C THR A 104 1.75 -7.14 18.58
N TRP A 105 0.92 -7.73 19.46
CA TRP A 105 0.75 -7.28 20.84
C TRP A 105 1.71 -7.91 21.84
N THR A 106 2.12 -9.16 21.62
CA THR A 106 2.77 -9.98 22.66
C THR A 106 4.06 -10.65 22.21
N GLY A 107 4.35 -10.65 20.91
CA GLY A 107 5.46 -11.41 20.32
C GLY A 107 5.27 -12.93 20.37
N ARG A 108 4.15 -13.46 20.90
CA ARG A 108 3.90 -14.91 20.88
C ARG A 108 3.82 -15.40 19.44
N GLN A 109 4.58 -16.46 19.17
CA GLN A 109 4.70 -17.04 17.85
C GLN A 109 3.72 -18.18 17.61
N SER A 110 3.31 -18.33 16.36
CA SER A 110 2.54 -19.45 15.82
C SER A 110 3.04 -19.74 14.40
N ALA A 111 2.78 -20.93 13.86
CA ALA A 111 3.15 -21.28 12.49
C ALA A 111 1.92 -21.59 11.65
N VAL A 112 1.97 -21.22 10.37
CA VAL A 112 0.96 -21.53 9.37
C VAL A 112 1.65 -22.21 8.19
N ALA A 113 1.22 -23.43 7.84
CA ALA A 113 1.74 -24.13 6.67
C ALA A 113 1.47 -23.31 5.40
N ALA A 114 2.43 -23.28 4.48
CA ALA A 114 2.33 -22.52 3.24
C ALA A 114 3.09 -23.22 2.11
N ASP A 115 2.48 -23.25 0.93
CA ASP A 115 3.11 -23.69 -0.31
C ASP A 115 3.60 -22.48 -1.14
N ALA A 116 3.05 -21.29 -0.88
CA ALA A 116 3.49 -20.01 -1.46
C ALA A 116 3.11 -18.84 -0.54
N VAL A 117 3.78 -17.69 -0.72
CA VAL A 117 3.47 -16.44 -0.02
C VAL A 117 3.25 -15.31 -1.03
N VAL A 118 2.17 -14.54 -0.85
CA VAL A 118 1.96 -13.27 -1.55
C VAL A 118 2.26 -12.12 -0.60
N LEU A 119 3.19 -11.25 -0.98
CA LEU A 119 3.60 -10.08 -0.20
C LEU A 119 2.91 -8.82 -0.73
N VAL A 120 1.94 -8.30 0.02
CA VAL A 120 1.24 -7.05 -0.25
C VAL A 120 1.67 -6.05 0.82
N THR A 121 2.81 -5.39 0.62
CA THR A 121 3.40 -4.49 1.63
C THR A 121 3.37 -3.04 1.18
N SER A 122 4.33 -2.62 0.37
CA SER A 122 4.39 -1.27 -0.19
C SER A 122 4.96 -1.30 -1.59
N ARG A 123 4.84 -0.16 -2.28
CA ARG A 123 5.40 0.04 -3.62
C ARG A 123 6.64 0.89 -3.54
N ILE A 124 7.59 0.60 -4.43
CA ILE A 124 8.79 1.43 -4.63
C ILE A 124 8.52 2.32 -5.85
N PRO A 125 8.73 3.64 -5.75
CA PRO A 125 8.62 4.52 -6.92
C PRO A 125 9.59 4.11 -8.04
N ASP A 126 9.11 4.06 -9.28
CA ASP A 126 9.96 3.93 -10.47
C ASP A 126 10.33 5.33 -11.00
N ASP A 127 11.48 5.84 -10.55
CA ASP A 127 11.98 7.18 -10.85
C ASP A 127 13.37 7.17 -11.54
N ALA A 128 13.80 6.01 -12.05
CA ALA A 128 15.14 5.83 -12.61
C ALA A 128 15.43 6.79 -13.77
N LEU A 129 14.47 6.96 -14.68
CA LEU A 129 14.57 7.92 -15.78
C LEU A 129 14.75 9.35 -15.26
N PHE A 130 13.93 9.78 -14.31
CA PHE A 130 14.01 11.13 -13.74
C PHE A 130 15.38 11.38 -13.11
N ARG A 131 15.88 10.45 -12.29
CA ARG A 131 17.21 10.54 -11.69
C ARG A 131 18.31 10.62 -12.74
N SER A 132 18.22 9.81 -13.80
CA SER A 132 19.20 9.81 -14.89
C SER A 132 19.23 11.13 -15.66
N VAL A 133 18.06 11.70 -15.99
CA VAL A 133 17.95 12.98 -16.69
C VAL A 133 18.44 14.12 -15.80
N ARG A 134 18.11 14.10 -14.51
CA ARG A 134 18.55 15.13 -13.55
C ARG A 134 20.08 15.23 -13.45
N ALA A 135 20.80 14.14 -13.70
CA ALA A 135 22.26 14.10 -13.67
C ALA A 135 22.95 14.61 -14.97
N LEU A 136 22.18 14.88 -16.03
CA LEU A 136 22.69 15.42 -17.30
C LEU A 136 22.62 16.95 -17.34
N ASP A 137 23.23 17.57 -18.36
CA ASP A 137 23.03 18.99 -18.68
C ASP A 137 21.74 19.21 -19.47
N TRP A 138 20.60 18.92 -18.83
CA TRP A 138 19.28 19.11 -19.44
C TRP A 138 18.96 20.59 -19.69
N GLN A 139 19.52 21.51 -18.88
CA GLN A 139 19.37 22.94 -19.11
C GLN A 139 20.13 23.42 -20.35
N GLY A 140 21.36 22.94 -20.57
CA GLY A 140 22.12 23.19 -21.79
C GLY A 140 21.44 22.64 -23.06
N ALA A 141 20.64 21.58 -22.91
CA ALA A 141 19.78 21.05 -23.97
C ALA A 141 18.48 21.86 -24.22
N GLY A 142 18.24 22.94 -23.46
CA GLY A 142 17.08 23.82 -23.61
C GLY A 142 15.83 23.36 -22.85
N ILE A 143 15.92 22.36 -21.96
CA ILE A 143 14.80 21.94 -21.12
C ILE A 143 14.62 22.94 -19.97
N ARG A 144 13.45 23.58 -19.88
CA ARG A 144 13.17 24.66 -18.90
C ARG A 144 12.94 24.15 -17.48
N SER A 145 12.25 23.02 -17.33
CA SER A 145 11.93 22.43 -16.03
C SER A 145 11.84 20.91 -16.12
N LEU A 146 12.17 20.24 -15.02
CA LEU A 146 12.06 18.81 -14.84
C LEU A 146 11.29 18.54 -13.55
N LYS A 147 10.19 17.80 -13.62
CA LYS A 147 9.32 17.46 -12.48
C LYS A 147 8.92 15.99 -12.53
N LEU A 148 8.80 15.40 -11.34
CA LEU A 148 8.29 14.06 -11.11
C LEU A 148 6.89 14.19 -10.51
N ILE A 149 5.94 13.35 -10.90
CA ILE A 149 4.55 13.40 -10.40
C ILE A 149 4.00 11.99 -10.20
N GLY A 150 2.95 11.88 -9.39
CA GLY A 150 2.21 10.64 -9.19
C GLY A 150 3.01 9.57 -8.47
N ASP A 151 2.75 8.29 -8.78
CA ASP A 151 3.36 7.18 -8.06
C ASP A 151 4.88 7.09 -8.24
N ALA A 152 5.43 7.66 -9.32
CA ALA A 152 6.87 7.77 -9.50
C ALA A 152 7.51 8.75 -8.50
N GLU A 153 6.76 9.76 -8.01
CA GLU A 153 7.20 10.66 -6.94
C GLU A 153 6.95 10.05 -5.56
N ALA A 154 5.72 9.61 -5.31
CA ALA A 154 5.31 8.98 -4.06
C ALA A 154 4.07 8.10 -4.30
N PRO A 155 4.19 6.76 -4.23
CA PRO A 155 3.07 5.86 -4.42
C PRO A 155 1.88 6.16 -3.50
N GLY A 156 0.68 6.29 -4.05
CA GLY A 156 -0.56 6.46 -3.30
C GLY A 156 -1.80 5.94 -4.05
N PRO A 157 -3.00 6.13 -3.48
CA PRO A 157 -4.25 5.90 -4.20
C PRO A 157 -4.31 6.66 -5.53
N ILE A 158 -5.06 6.11 -6.50
CA ILE A 158 -5.23 6.68 -7.86
C ILE A 158 -5.60 8.17 -7.83
N ALA A 159 -6.41 8.60 -6.86
CA ALA A 159 -6.80 10.00 -6.68
C ALA A 159 -5.57 10.93 -6.57
N TRP A 160 -4.50 10.52 -5.90
CA TRP A 160 -3.27 11.32 -5.77
C TRP A 160 -2.49 11.42 -7.06
N ALA A 161 -2.42 10.34 -7.86
CA ALA A 161 -1.78 10.39 -9.17
C ALA A 161 -2.51 11.34 -10.13
N THR A 162 -3.84 11.28 -10.16
CA THR A 162 -4.65 12.19 -11.00
C THR A 162 -4.56 13.64 -10.53
N TYR A 163 -4.57 13.86 -9.21
CA TYR A 163 -4.36 15.19 -8.63
C TYR A 163 -2.99 15.77 -9.00
N ALA A 164 -1.92 14.99 -8.87
CA ALA A 164 -0.56 15.42 -9.20
C ALA A 164 -0.43 15.84 -10.68
N GLY A 165 -1.02 15.05 -11.59
CA GLY A 165 -1.05 15.40 -13.02
C GLY A 165 -1.81 16.69 -13.30
N ARG A 166 -2.99 16.87 -12.72
CA ARG A 166 -3.77 18.11 -12.87
C ARG A 166 -3.02 19.32 -12.30
N ARG A 167 -2.49 19.19 -11.08
CA ARG A 167 -1.76 20.26 -10.41
C ARG A 167 -0.57 20.72 -11.23
N TRP A 168 0.24 19.78 -11.74
CA TRP A 168 1.39 20.12 -12.57
C TRP A 168 0.99 20.88 -13.85
N ALA A 169 -0.09 20.45 -14.50
CA ALA A 169 -0.59 21.12 -15.70
C ALA A 169 -1.10 22.55 -15.42
N GLU A 170 -1.80 22.76 -14.31
CA GLU A 170 -2.33 24.08 -13.91
C GLU A 170 -1.23 25.03 -13.39
N GLU A 171 -0.14 24.50 -12.83
CA GLU A 171 0.98 25.28 -12.31
C GLU A 171 2.06 25.55 -13.39
N LEU A 172 1.99 24.91 -14.56
CA LEU A 172 2.94 25.12 -15.65
C LEU A 172 2.91 26.59 -16.13
N ASP A 173 4.09 27.18 -16.30
CA ASP A 173 4.30 28.58 -16.68
C ASP A 173 3.73 29.63 -15.68
N THR A 174 3.28 29.20 -14.49
CA THR A 174 2.92 30.14 -13.41
C THR A 174 4.17 30.76 -12.77
N PRO A 175 4.08 31.99 -12.21
CA PRO A 175 5.21 32.62 -11.53
C PRO A 175 5.70 31.80 -10.33
N ASP A 176 6.99 31.91 -10.01
CA ASP A 176 7.55 31.37 -8.77
C ASP A 176 6.88 32.06 -7.57
N ARG A 177 6.35 31.26 -6.66
CA ARG A 177 5.63 31.69 -5.46
C ARG A 177 6.53 31.73 -4.22
N GLY A 178 7.78 31.26 -4.30
CA GLY A 178 8.64 31.10 -3.14
C GLY A 178 7.95 30.25 -2.06
N ASP A 179 7.86 30.80 -0.84
CA ASP A 179 7.23 30.14 0.30
C ASP A 179 5.72 30.44 0.44
N GLU A 180 5.11 31.18 -0.49
CA GLU A 180 3.67 31.45 -0.45
C GLU A 180 2.83 30.19 -0.70
N LEU A 181 1.69 30.10 -0.02
CA LEU A 181 0.77 28.98 -0.17
C LEU A 181 0.18 28.91 -1.58
N SER A 182 0.11 27.70 -2.14
CA SER A 182 -0.52 27.46 -3.44
C SER A 182 -2.06 27.44 -3.40
N PHE A 183 -2.66 27.57 -2.21
CA PHE A 183 -4.11 27.53 -2.00
C PHE A 183 -4.56 28.53 -0.94
N ARG A 184 -5.78 29.03 -1.09
CA ARG A 184 -6.42 29.88 -0.08
C ARG A 184 -6.80 29.06 1.14
N ARG A 185 -6.65 29.63 2.33
CA ARG A 185 -7.04 29.02 3.61
C ARG A 185 -8.09 29.89 4.28
N GLU A 186 -9.09 29.24 4.86
CA GLU A 186 -10.02 29.86 5.78
C GLU A 186 -9.54 29.56 7.20
N ILE A 187 -9.51 30.59 8.05
CA ILE A 187 -9.08 30.48 9.44
C ILE A 187 -10.17 31.09 10.34
N ALA A 188 -10.32 30.55 11.54
CA ALA A 188 -11.31 31.02 12.49
C ALA A 188 -11.05 32.49 12.86
N GLU A 189 -12.14 33.26 12.94
CA GLU A 189 -12.09 34.62 13.50
C GLU A 189 -11.78 34.53 14.99
N LEU A 190 -10.82 35.34 15.45
CA LEU A 190 -10.57 35.50 16.87
C LEU A 190 -11.65 36.40 17.45
N LEU A 191 -12.52 35.83 18.29
CA LEU A 191 -13.44 36.64 19.09
C LEU A 191 -12.64 37.48 20.11
N PRO A 192 -13.16 38.66 20.50
CA PRO A 192 -12.59 39.43 21.60
C PRO A 192 -12.43 38.56 22.86
N HIS A 193 -11.35 38.78 23.61
CA HIS A 193 -11.08 38.05 24.84
C HIS A 193 -12.06 38.46 25.94
N ASP A 194 -13.15 37.71 26.13
CA ASP A 194 -13.92 37.73 27.37
C ASP A 194 -13.20 36.86 28.41
N PRO A 195 -12.66 37.43 29.50
CA PRO A 195 -12.04 36.62 30.55
C PRO A 195 -13.07 35.62 31.10
N ILE A 196 -12.72 34.33 31.07
CA ILE A 196 -13.59 33.21 31.51
C ILE A 196 -13.82 33.21 33.05
N THR A 197 -13.25 34.16 33.78
CA THR A 197 -13.54 34.39 35.21
C THR A 197 -13.47 35.87 35.56
N PRO A 198 -14.28 36.32 36.55
CA PRO A 198 -14.23 37.69 37.08
C PRO A 198 -12.89 38.06 37.70
#